data_AF-A0A1B2HRN0-F1
#
_entry.id   AF-A0A1B2HRN0-F1
#
_cell.length_a   1.000
_cell.length_b   1.000
_cell.length_c   1.000
_cell.angle_alpha   90.00
_cell.angle_beta   90.00
_cell.angle_gamma   90.00
#
_symmetry.space_group_name_H-M   'P 1'
#
loop_
_entity.id
_entity.type
_entity.pdbx_description
1 polymer ?
#
loop_
_entity_poly.entity_id
_entity_poly.type
_entity_poly.pdbx_seq_one_letter_code
_entity_poly.pdbx_strand_id
1 'polypeptide(L)'
;MKPPSALLADLRAVRSSLDGRTTWWAKLLKAAGFEITQHTRNHLALGLVVCFIPLWLGIVHAVIPNNTVEFHSQVLGHAMRVDANELAMISGAINAVTLIIGFMQFASVRRSSDFDQRLVLAGHPRSCMLVAKLVALVLMAVVTALYATVVMDLFWEPRQVALIGFSLFTSALTYGGLGMVLGLALSTELAGMFVIIMVSLVDVMVQNPIINPSADLGPVRLLPTYGSMQAAAVAGFTDEGAVGHALLGLVWLLAFSLVGATAFHWRTKDHAAHTTASAPQTATVVVTTRADGTLVIESTAGPIMVCSEPPGCTCEKTVPRQRVRRPAATKLTVFEAP
;
A
#
# COMPACT_ATOMS: atom_id res chain seq x y z
N MET A 1 4.67 1.94 36.74
CA MET A 1 5.15 2.60 35.51
C MET A 1 6.65 2.38 35.39
N LYS A 2 7.12 1.59 34.40
CA LYS A 2 8.55 1.40 34.15
C LYS A 2 9.14 2.71 33.60
N PRO A 3 10.33 3.15 34.04
CA PRO A 3 10.95 4.37 33.52
C PRO A 3 11.27 4.23 32.02
N PRO A 4 11.16 5.31 31.22
CA PRO A 4 11.33 5.27 29.77
C PRO A 4 12.72 4.79 29.33
N SER A 5 13.74 4.96 30.18
CA SER A 5 15.10 4.44 29.97
C SER A 5 15.17 2.91 30.04
N ALA A 6 14.35 2.27 30.89
CA ALA A 6 14.29 0.82 31.00
C ALA A 6 13.57 0.18 29.80
N LEU A 7 12.53 0.84 29.27
CA LEU A 7 11.86 0.44 28.03
C LEU A 7 12.80 0.55 26.82
N LEU A 8 13.59 1.62 26.75
CA LEU A 8 14.60 1.78 25.69
C LEU A 8 15.74 0.77 25.80
N ALA A 9 16.11 0.36 27.01
CA ALA A 9 17.11 -0.69 27.24
C ALA A 9 16.58 -2.08 26.86
N ASP A 10 15.34 -2.41 27.24
CA ASP A 10 14.66 -3.66 26.85
C ASP A 10 14.52 -3.73 25.32
N LEU A 11 14.14 -2.63 24.65
CA LEU A 11 14.06 -2.57 23.19
C LEU A 11 15.42 -2.73 22.51
N ARG A 12 16.51 -2.19 23.07
CA ARG A 12 17.87 -2.37 22.55
C ARG A 12 18.38 -3.80 22.75
N ALA A 13 18.06 -4.42 23.89
CA ALA A 13 18.44 -5.80 24.20
C ALA A 13 17.68 -6.80 23.32
N VAL A 14 16.39 -6.55 23.05
CA VAL A 14 15.62 -7.34 22.08
C VAL A 14 16.21 -7.18 20.68
N ARG A 15 16.57 -5.95 20.28
CA ARG A 15 17.21 -5.66 18.98
C ARG A 15 18.56 -6.35 18.80
N SER A 16 19.42 -6.37 19.82
CA SER A 16 20.73 -7.04 19.75
C SER A 16 20.60 -8.57 19.78
N SER A 17 19.59 -9.13 20.47
CA SER A 17 19.31 -10.57 20.45
C SER A 17 18.87 -11.09 19.07
N LEU A 18 18.31 -10.19 18.24
CA LEU A 18 17.87 -10.47 16.87
C LEU A 18 19.00 -10.36 15.84
N ASP A 19 20.14 -9.76 16.19
CA ASP A 19 21.31 -9.63 15.30
C ASP A 19 22.15 -10.93 15.24
N GLY A 20 22.06 -11.81 16.24
CA GLY A 20 22.90 -13.02 16.33
C GLY A 20 22.36 -14.30 15.67
N ARG A 21 21.10 -14.34 15.23
CA ARG A 21 20.48 -15.55 14.63
C ARG A 21 20.06 -15.31 13.19
N THR A 22 20.73 -15.98 12.25
CA THR A 22 20.48 -16.00 10.78
C THR A 22 19.16 -16.68 10.37
N THR A 23 18.13 -16.63 11.22
CA THR A 23 16.80 -17.19 10.96
C THR A 23 15.93 -16.23 10.15
N TRP A 24 15.06 -16.76 9.27
CA TRP A 24 14.16 -15.98 8.42
C TRP A 24 13.29 -14.96 9.19
N TRP A 25 13.00 -15.25 10.47
CA TRP A 25 12.21 -14.41 11.38
C TRP A 25 12.92 -13.11 11.73
N ALA A 26 14.25 -13.13 11.88
CA ALA A 26 15.04 -11.93 12.18
C ALA A 26 15.07 -10.98 10.96
N LYS A 27 15.13 -11.52 9.74
CA LYS A 27 15.00 -10.74 8.50
C LYS A 27 13.61 -10.12 8.37
N LEU A 28 12.57 -10.88 8.71
CA LEU A 28 11.18 -10.41 8.68
C LEU A 28 10.91 -9.30 9.70
N LEU A 29 11.42 -9.44 10.92
CA LEU A 29 11.31 -8.41 11.96
C LEU A 29 12.05 -7.12 11.59
N LYS A 30 13.23 -7.22 10.97
CA LYS A 30 13.96 -6.06 10.45
C LYS A 30 13.23 -5.37 9.31
N ALA A 31 12.68 -6.14 8.36
CA ALA A 31 11.89 -5.61 7.25
C ALA A 31 10.61 -4.93 7.75
N ALA A 32 9.87 -5.57 8.68
CA ALA A 32 8.70 -4.96 9.31
C ALA A 32 9.06 -3.69 10.08
N GLY A 33 10.16 -3.70 10.84
CA GLY A 33 10.65 -2.52 11.55
C GLY A 33 11.00 -1.36 10.61
N PHE A 34 11.59 -1.64 9.45
CA PHE A 34 11.90 -0.61 8.45
C PHE A 34 10.62 -0.01 7.86
N GLU A 35 9.64 -0.84 7.49
CA GLU A 35 8.33 -0.39 6.99
C GLU A 35 7.61 0.47 8.03
N ILE A 36 7.55 0.02 9.29
CA ILE A 36 6.93 0.79 10.39
C ILE A 36 7.65 2.12 10.60
N THR A 37 8.98 2.14 10.55
CA THR A 37 9.78 3.37 10.66
C THR A 37 9.51 4.32 9.49
N GLN A 38 9.33 3.78 8.29
CA GLN A 38 9.01 4.56 7.10
C GLN A 38 7.59 5.16 7.18
N HIS A 39 6.62 4.41 7.70
CA HIS A 39 5.26 4.89 7.93
C HIS A 39 5.19 5.96 9.01
N THR A 40 5.87 5.76 10.14
CA THR A 40 5.94 6.74 11.25
C THR A 40 6.68 8.03 10.87
N ARG A 41 7.69 7.94 9.99
CA ARG A 41 8.42 9.13 9.51
C ARG A 41 7.64 9.93 8.46
N ASN A 42 6.54 9.38 7.94
CA ASN A 42 5.64 10.09 7.06
C ASN A 42 4.66 10.96 7.86
N HIS A 43 5.17 12.07 8.40
CA HIS A 43 4.40 13.03 9.21
C HIS A 43 3.16 13.55 8.49
N LEU A 44 3.18 13.65 7.16
CA LEU A 44 2.02 14.08 6.38
C LEU A 44 0.90 13.04 6.39
N ALA A 45 1.23 11.76 6.21
CA ALA A 45 0.23 10.70 6.29
C ALA A 45 -0.31 10.54 7.71
N LEU A 46 0.57 10.60 8.72
CA LEU A 46 0.15 10.54 10.12
C LEU A 46 -0.73 11.73 10.51
N GLY A 47 -0.34 12.94 10.10
CA GLY A 47 -1.12 14.16 10.30
C GLY A 47 -2.48 14.09 9.58
N LEU A 48 -2.52 13.51 8.38
CA LEU A 48 -3.78 13.26 7.68
C LEU A 48 -4.67 12.31 8.49
N VAL A 49 -4.16 11.19 9.00
CA VAL A 49 -4.98 10.26 9.81
C VAL A 49 -5.54 10.96 11.05
N VAL A 50 -4.66 11.65 11.80
CA VAL A 50 -5.00 12.27 13.08
C VAL A 50 -5.99 13.41 12.89
N CYS A 51 -5.83 14.25 11.86
CA CYS A 51 -6.71 15.40 11.63
C CYS A 51 -7.97 15.05 10.83
N PHE A 52 -7.85 14.21 9.80
CA PHE A 52 -8.95 13.95 8.86
C PHE A 52 -10.10 13.19 9.53
N ILE A 53 -9.82 12.16 10.31
CA ILE A 53 -10.88 11.35 10.96
C ILE A 53 -11.77 12.22 11.89
N PRO A 54 -11.25 12.94 12.89
CA PRO A 54 -12.10 13.76 13.76
C PRO A 54 -12.73 14.95 13.05
N LEU A 55 -12.02 15.58 12.11
CA LEU A 55 -12.59 16.68 11.32
C LEU A 55 -13.77 16.19 10.47
N TRP A 56 -13.59 15.05 9.79
CA TRP A 56 -14.62 14.47 8.95
C TRP A 56 -15.83 14.03 9.76
N LEU A 57 -15.62 13.33 10.87
CA LEU A 57 -16.71 12.92 11.78
C LEU A 57 -17.42 14.13 12.40
N GLY A 58 -16.68 15.16 12.78
CA GLY A 58 -17.25 16.41 13.29
C GLY A 58 -18.10 17.14 12.25
N ILE A 59 -17.67 17.18 10.98
CA ILE A 59 -18.46 17.74 9.88
C ILE A 59 -19.74 16.93 9.69
N VAL A 60 -19.64 15.60 9.64
CA VAL A 60 -20.80 14.71 9.49
C VAL A 60 -21.80 14.94 10.61
N HIS A 61 -21.33 14.97 11.85
CA HIS A 61 -22.17 15.22 13.03
C HIS A 61 -22.84 16.59 13.00
N ALA A 62 -22.13 17.64 12.55
CA ALA A 62 -22.65 19.01 12.51
C ALA A 62 -23.63 19.27 11.35
N VAL A 63 -23.45 18.59 10.22
CA VAL A 63 -24.23 18.83 8.99
C VAL A 63 -25.50 17.98 8.95
N ILE A 64 -25.45 16.75 9.48
CA ILE A 64 -26.56 15.80 9.33
C ILE A 64 -27.55 15.94 10.49
N PRO A 65 -28.83 16.24 10.21
CA PRO A 65 -29.84 16.35 11.26
C PRO A 65 -30.11 15.00 11.94
N ASN A 66 -30.47 15.03 13.22
CA ASN A 66 -30.86 13.86 14.03
C ASN A 66 -32.28 13.37 13.69
N ASN A 67 -32.51 13.07 12.42
CA ASN A 67 -33.79 12.55 11.94
C ASN A 67 -33.78 11.02 12.01
N THR A 68 -34.87 10.42 12.50
CA THR A 68 -34.99 8.97 12.52
C THR A 68 -35.25 8.44 11.11
N VAL A 69 -34.42 7.52 10.64
CA VAL A 69 -34.58 6.83 9.34
C VAL A 69 -34.87 5.36 9.60
N GLU A 70 -35.72 4.75 8.77
CA GLU A 70 -35.97 3.31 8.80
C GLU A 70 -34.81 2.58 8.11
N PHE A 71 -33.93 2.01 8.92
CA PHE A 71 -32.84 1.16 8.48
C PHE A 71 -33.29 -0.30 8.44
N HIS A 72 -33.25 -0.93 7.28
CA HIS A 72 -33.47 -2.36 7.15
C HIS A 72 -32.13 -3.10 7.15
N SER A 73 -31.81 -3.74 8.28
CA SER A 73 -30.67 -4.66 8.31
C SER A 73 -31.11 -6.06 7.92
N GLN A 74 -30.41 -6.67 6.96
CA GLN A 74 -30.60 -8.10 6.68
C GLN A 74 -30.16 -9.00 7.83
N VAL A 75 -29.33 -8.50 8.76
CA VAL A 75 -28.88 -9.26 9.93
C VAL A 75 -30.03 -9.49 10.90
N LEU A 76 -30.89 -8.48 11.11
CA LEU A 76 -32.06 -8.58 11.99
C LEU A 76 -33.35 -8.99 11.28
N GLY A 77 -33.41 -8.87 9.96
CA GLY A 77 -34.59 -9.27 9.17
C GLY A 77 -35.82 -8.36 9.35
N HIS A 78 -35.72 -7.28 10.14
CA HIS A 78 -36.77 -6.28 10.32
C HIS A 78 -36.23 -4.85 10.25
N ALA A 79 -37.11 -3.89 9.92
CA ALA A 79 -36.79 -2.47 9.94
C ALA A 79 -36.55 -1.99 11.38
N MET A 80 -35.53 -1.17 11.59
CA MET A 80 -35.33 -0.43 12.85
C MET A 80 -35.29 1.06 12.55
N ARG A 81 -35.96 1.85 13.39
CA ARG A 81 -35.83 3.31 13.36
C ARG A 81 -34.56 3.69 14.10
N VAL A 82 -33.63 4.27 13.35
CA VAL A 82 -32.28 4.56 13.79
C VAL A 82 -31.97 6.01 13.45
N ASP A 83 -31.14 6.68 14.25
CA ASP A 83 -30.71 8.04 13.96
C ASP A 83 -29.86 8.08 12.67
N ALA A 84 -30.26 8.92 11.72
CA ALA A 84 -29.51 9.15 10.48
C ALA A 84 -28.11 9.71 10.75
N ASN A 85 -27.93 10.51 11.80
CA ASN A 85 -26.64 11.07 12.19
C ASN A 85 -25.66 9.95 12.54
N GLU A 86 -26.10 9.00 13.37
CA GLU A 86 -25.29 7.88 13.86
C GLU A 86 -24.92 6.92 12.72
N LEU A 87 -25.87 6.60 11.83
CA LEU A 87 -25.59 5.82 10.61
C LEU A 87 -24.60 6.52 9.68
N ALA A 88 -24.71 7.84 9.55
CA ALA A 88 -23.82 8.62 8.71
C ALA A 88 -22.41 8.67 9.30
N MET A 89 -22.28 8.76 10.63
CA MET A 89 -20.99 8.68 11.31
C MET A 89 -20.32 7.33 11.07
N ILE A 90 -21.06 6.22 11.13
CA ILE A 90 -20.52 4.88 10.82
C ILE A 90 -20.02 4.82 9.36
N SER A 91 -20.86 5.23 8.41
CA SER A 91 -20.49 5.23 6.98
C SER A 91 -19.29 6.16 6.71
N GLY A 92 -19.29 7.34 7.31
CA GLY A 92 -18.21 8.32 7.23
C GLY A 92 -16.89 7.80 7.81
N ALA A 93 -16.94 7.11 8.96
CA ALA A 93 -15.78 6.48 9.58
C ALA A 93 -15.20 5.38 8.68
N ILE A 94 -16.06 4.49 8.15
CA ILE A 94 -15.62 3.45 7.22
C ILE A 94 -14.92 4.08 6.01
N ASN A 95 -15.53 5.08 5.37
CA ASN A 95 -14.95 5.75 4.20
C ASN A 95 -13.59 6.41 4.51
N ALA A 96 -13.48 7.09 5.65
CA ALA A 96 -12.24 7.72 6.05
C ALA A 96 -11.11 6.69 6.23
N VAL A 97 -11.41 5.61 6.95
CA VAL A 97 -10.45 4.55 7.24
C VAL A 97 -10.02 3.81 5.97
N THR A 98 -10.96 3.48 5.07
CA THR A 98 -10.65 2.79 3.81
C THR A 98 -9.78 3.63 2.89
N LEU A 99 -10.10 4.92 2.73
CA LEU A 99 -9.31 5.85 1.91
C LEU A 99 -7.90 6.03 2.45
N ILE A 100 -7.78 6.30 3.75
CA ILE A 100 -6.49 6.54 4.40
C ILE A 100 -5.59 5.32 4.28
N ILE A 101 -6.07 4.14 4.70
CA ILE A 101 -5.26 2.92 4.73
C ILE A 101 -4.96 2.44 3.31
N GLY A 102 -5.93 2.51 2.39
CA GLY A 102 -5.73 2.18 0.99
C GLY A 102 -4.66 3.04 0.35
N PHE A 103 -4.72 4.36 0.53
CA PHE A 103 -3.71 5.27 0.01
C PHE A 103 -2.34 5.10 0.68
N MET A 104 -2.29 4.96 2.01
CA MET A 104 -1.03 4.76 2.73
C MET A 104 -0.32 3.47 2.30
N GLN A 105 -1.07 2.37 2.12
CA GLN A 105 -0.51 1.12 1.65
C GLN A 105 -0.05 1.21 0.19
N PHE A 106 -0.84 1.85 -0.68
CA PHE A 106 -0.45 2.13 -2.05
C PHE A 106 0.87 2.91 -2.14
N ALA A 107 0.96 4.04 -1.42
CA ALA A 107 2.15 4.89 -1.41
C ALA A 107 3.37 4.15 -0.83
N SER A 108 3.16 3.31 0.20
CA SER A 108 4.22 2.49 0.79
C SER A 108 4.81 1.48 -0.20
N VAL A 109 3.95 0.73 -0.89
CA VAL A 109 4.35 -0.26 -1.90
C VAL A 109 5.07 0.40 -3.07
N ARG A 110 4.58 1.56 -3.51
CA ARG A 110 5.19 2.32 -4.60
C ARG A 110 6.56 2.87 -4.24
N ARG A 111 6.74 3.40 -3.03
CA ARG A 111 8.03 3.95 -2.59
C ARG A 111 9.07 2.87 -2.32
N SER A 112 8.65 1.68 -1.90
CA SER A 112 9.57 0.57 -1.64
C SER A 112 9.96 -0.21 -2.89
N SER A 113 9.23 -0.09 -4.02
CA SER A 113 9.40 -0.99 -5.17
C SER A 113 10.85 -1.07 -5.68
N ASP A 114 11.54 0.07 -5.75
CA ASP A 114 12.93 0.15 -6.23
C ASP A 114 13.91 -0.47 -5.23
N PHE A 115 13.63 -0.32 -3.94
CA PHE A 115 14.42 -0.92 -2.86
C PHE A 115 14.21 -2.44 -2.80
N ASP A 116 12.96 -2.88 -2.95
CA ASP A 116 12.56 -4.27 -2.99
C ASP A 116 13.22 -4.99 -4.18
N GLN A 117 13.28 -4.34 -5.35
CA GLN A 117 14.00 -4.86 -6.51
C GLN A 117 15.49 -5.09 -6.21
N ARG A 118 16.16 -4.15 -5.54
CA ARG A 118 17.58 -4.28 -5.17
C ARG A 118 17.81 -5.42 -4.16
N LEU A 119 16.92 -5.59 -3.19
CA LEU A 119 17.00 -6.68 -2.21
C LEU A 119 16.80 -8.06 -2.84
N VAL A 120 15.90 -8.16 -3.81
CA VAL A 120 15.70 -9.39 -4.59
C VAL A 120 16.95 -9.72 -5.41
N LEU A 121 17.58 -8.71 -6.04
CA LEU A 121 18.85 -8.90 -6.76
C LEU A 121 20.00 -9.29 -5.82
N ALA A 122 19.96 -8.86 -4.56
CA ALA A 122 20.90 -9.27 -3.51
C ALA A 122 20.59 -10.66 -2.90
N GLY A 123 19.62 -11.40 -3.46
CA GLY A 123 19.30 -12.78 -3.04
C GLY A 123 18.40 -12.90 -1.81
N HIS A 124 17.69 -11.85 -1.40
CA HIS A 124 16.70 -11.97 -0.32
C HIS A 124 15.39 -12.62 -0.78
N PRO A 125 14.77 -13.50 0.05
CA PRO A 125 13.54 -14.19 -0.31
C PRO A 125 12.36 -13.22 -0.38
N ARG A 126 11.70 -13.19 -1.55
CA ARG A 126 10.55 -12.34 -1.88
C ARG A 126 9.37 -12.46 -0.92
N SER A 127 9.11 -13.66 -0.42
CA SER A 127 8.04 -13.94 0.54
C SER A 127 8.21 -13.16 1.85
N CYS A 128 9.46 -12.98 2.29
CA CYS A 128 9.76 -12.22 3.51
C CYS A 128 9.34 -10.75 3.39
N MET A 129 9.49 -10.16 2.19
CA MET A 129 9.12 -8.76 1.95
C MET A 129 7.60 -8.59 1.87
N LEU A 130 6.92 -9.51 1.19
CA LEU A 130 5.45 -9.49 1.12
C LEU A 130 4.82 -9.63 2.52
N VAL A 131 5.32 -10.55 3.34
CA VAL A 131 4.82 -10.74 4.70
C VAL A 131 5.13 -9.51 5.57
N ALA A 132 6.30 -8.88 5.43
CA ALA A 132 6.61 -7.64 6.14
C ALA A 132 5.60 -6.52 5.81
N LYS A 133 5.21 -6.39 4.54
CA LYS A 133 4.20 -5.41 4.10
C LYS A 133 2.79 -5.73 4.59
N LEU A 134 2.43 -7.01 4.65
CA LEU A 134 1.16 -7.44 5.25
C LEU A 134 1.13 -7.17 6.76
N VAL A 135 2.22 -7.42 7.47
CA VAL A 135 2.33 -7.10 8.90
C VAL A 135 2.23 -5.58 9.13
N ALA A 136 2.91 -4.78 8.31
CA ALA A 136 2.80 -3.32 8.38
C ALA A 136 1.36 -2.85 8.12
N LEU A 137 0.68 -3.43 7.12
CA LEU A 137 -0.73 -3.16 6.83
C LEU A 137 -1.62 -3.50 8.04
N VAL A 138 -1.47 -4.69 8.62
CA VAL A 138 -2.25 -5.10 9.80
C VAL A 138 -2.03 -4.14 10.97
N LEU A 139 -0.79 -3.76 11.25
CA LEU A 139 -0.49 -2.82 12.33
C LEU A 139 -1.12 -1.44 12.10
N MET A 140 -1.01 -0.91 10.87
CA MET A 140 -1.66 0.35 10.52
C MET A 140 -3.19 0.25 10.64
N ALA A 141 -3.78 -0.84 10.16
CA ALA A 141 -5.21 -1.08 10.25
C ALA A 141 -5.68 -1.15 11.72
N VAL A 142 -4.94 -1.84 12.59
CA VAL A 142 -5.26 -1.90 14.03
C VAL A 142 -5.20 -0.50 14.66
N VAL A 143 -4.11 0.23 14.46
CA VAL A 143 -3.92 1.55 15.08
C VAL A 143 -4.99 2.53 14.60
N THR A 144 -5.24 2.59 13.28
CA THR A 144 -6.23 3.49 12.71
C THR A 144 -7.65 3.10 13.10
N ALA A 145 -7.99 1.81 13.15
CA ALA A 145 -9.32 1.36 13.58
C ALA A 145 -9.56 1.66 15.07
N LEU A 146 -8.58 1.40 15.95
CA LEU A 146 -8.68 1.75 17.36
C LEU A 146 -8.85 3.26 17.55
N TYR A 147 -8.05 4.06 16.84
CA TYR A 147 -8.15 5.52 16.88
C TYR A 147 -9.53 6.00 16.40
N ALA A 148 -10.00 5.53 15.25
CA ALA A 148 -11.31 5.89 14.71
C ALA A 148 -12.45 5.47 15.66
N THR A 149 -12.33 4.31 16.31
CA THR A 149 -13.31 3.83 17.30
C THR A 149 -13.35 4.74 18.52
N VAL A 150 -12.19 5.11 19.06
CA VAL A 150 -12.10 6.06 20.19
C VAL A 150 -12.69 7.41 19.79
N VAL A 151 -12.38 7.92 18.60
CA VAL A 151 -12.95 9.19 18.13
C VAL A 151 -14.47 9.09 17.98
N MET A 152 -15.00 7.97 17.46
CA MET A 152 -16.45 7.75 17.37
C MET A 152 -17.12 7.72 18.74
N ASP A 153 -16.52 7.05 19.73
CA ASP A 153 -17.02 6.96 21.11
C ASP A 153 -17.13 8.33 21.80
N LEU A 154 -16.36 9.33 21.33
CA LEU A 154 -16.46 10.72 21.81
C LEU A 154 -17.68 11.47 21.26
N PHE A 155 -18.22 11.05 20.12
CA PHE A 155 -19.39 11.70 19.50
C PHE A 155 -20.71 11.09 19.99
N TRP A 156 -20.74 9.78 20.23
CA TRP A 156 -21.92 9.05 20.73
C TRP A 156 -21.48 7.76 21.42
N GLU A 157 -22.32 7.19 22.29
CA GLU A 157 -22.06 5.93 23.01
C GLU A 157 -22.63 4.73 22.22
N PRO A 158 -21.81 3.99 21.45
CA PRO A 158 -22.28 2.87 20.66
C PRO A 158 -22.51 1.63 21.55
N ARG A 159 -23.53 0.83 21.20
CA ARG A 159 -23.90 -0.34 22.01
C ARG A 159 -22.81 -1.43 22.05
N GLN A 160 -22.14 -1.67 20.92
CA GLN A 160 -21.01 -2.61 20.81
C GLN A 160 -19.76 -1.98 20.18
N VAL A 161 -19.06 -1.16 20.97
CA VAL A 161 -17.82 -0.47 20.57
C VAL A 161 -16.77 -1.42 19.97
N ALA A 162 -16.59 -2.60 20.57
CA ALA A 162 -15.59 -3.57 20.09
C ALA A 162 -15.90 -4.11 18.68
N LEU A 163 -17.19 -4.33 18.37
CA LEU A 163 -17.62 -4.84 17.09
C LEU A 163 -17.56 -3.77 15.99
N ILE A 164 -17.81 -2.50 16.34
CA ILE A 164 -17.55 -1.35 15.45
C ILE A 164 -16.07 -1.28 15.12
N GLY A 165 -15.19 -1.35 16.13
CA GLY A 165 -13.74 -1.34 15.90
C GLY A 165 -13.27 -2.50 15.03
N PHE A 166 -13.83 -3.69 15.20
CA PHE A 166 -13.54 -4.84 14.33
C PHE A 166 -14.03 -4.64 12.88
N SER A 167 -15.18 -3.98 12.71
CA SER A 167 -15.72 -3.65 11.38
C SER A 167 -14.86 -2.59 10.67
N LEU A 168 -14.38 -1.57 11.39
CA LEU A 168 -13.42 -0.58 10.88
C LEU A 168 -12.08 -1.24 10.52
N PHE A 169 -11.60 -2.16 11.35
CA PHE A 169 -10.38 -2.92 11.10
C PHE A 169 -10.46 -3.77 9.84
N THR A 170 -11.57 -4.51 9.65
CA THR A 170 -11.76 -5.35 8.46
C THR A 170 -11.93 -4.52 7.19
N SER A 171 -12.59 -3.36 7.26
CA SER A 171 -12.63 -2.37 6.17
C SER A 171 -11.23 -1.85 5.82
N ALA A 172 -10.45 -1.44 6.82
CA ALA A 172 -9.07 -0.97 6.65
C ALA A 172 -8.21 -2.00 5.94
N LEU A 173 -8.27 -3.26 6.38
CA LEU A 173 -7.53 -4.37 5.79
C LEU A 173 -7.90 -4.59 4.33
N THR A 174 -9.20 -4.59 4.03
CA THR A 174 -9.72 -4.82 2.68
C THR A 174 -9.19 -3.78 1.70
N TYR A 175 -9.30 -2.50 2.06
CA TYR A 175 -8.84 -1.41 1.20
C TYR A 175 -7.34 -1.21 1.20
N GLY A 176 -6.65 -1.53 2.30
CA GLY A 176 -5.20 -1.63 2.30
C GLY A 176 -4.69 -2.73 1.37
N GLY A 177 -5.36 -3.89 1.34
CA GLY A 177 -5.11 -4.95 0.38
C GLY A 177 -5.30 -4.47 -1.07
N LEU A 178 -6.39 -3.76 -1.35
CA LEU A 178 -6.61 -3.12 -2.64
C LEU A 178 -5.49 -2.12 -2.99
N GLY A 179 -5.10 -1.27 -2.04
CA GLY A 179 -3.99 -0.32 -2.19
C GLY A 179 -2.67 -1.02 -2.49
N MET A 180 -2.41 -2.16 -1.87
CA MET A 180 -1.25 -3.01 -2.16
C MET A 180 -1.28 -3.52 -3.61
N VAL A 181 -2.40 -4.07 -4.06
CA VAL A 181 -2.56 -4.58 -5.44
C VAL A 181 -2.35 -3.45 -6.46
N LEU A 182 -2.98 -2.30 -6.23
CA LEU A 182 -2.85 -1.13 -7.11
C LEU A 182 -1.43 -0.58 -7.11
N GLY A 183 -0.72 -0.64 -5.98
CA GLY A 183 0.68 -0.22 -5.87
C GLY A 183 1.61 -1.07 -6.74
N LEU A 184 1.27 -2.34 -6.95
CA LEU A 184 1.99 -3.26 -7.83
C LEU A 184 1.56 -3.14 -9.30
N ALA A 185 0.29 -2.88 -9.56
CA ALA A 185 -0.29 -2.87 -10.90
C ALA A 185 -0.08 -1.54 -11.65
N LEU A 186 -0.18 -0.41 -10.96
CA LEU A 186 -0.16 0.91 -11.60
C LEU A 186 1.24 1.51 -11.65
N SER A 187 1.56 2.14 -12.79
CA SER A 187 2.86 2.76 -13.04
C SER A 187 2.98 4.19 -12.53
N THR A 188 1.85 4.90 -12.36
CA THR A 188 1.80 6.30 -11.92
C THR A 188 1.11 6.45 -10.57
N GLU A 189 1.67 7.31 -9.70
CA GLU A 189 1.10 7.58 -8.37
C GLU A 189 -0.28 8.24 -8.48
N LEU A 190 -0.43 9.20 -9.40
CA LEU A 190 -1.67 9.94 -9.60
C LEU A 190 -2.84 9.02 -10.00
N ALA A 191 -2.63 8.09 -10.94
CA ALA A 191 -3.69 7.18 -11.36
C ALA A 191 -4.11 6.27 -10.20
N GLY A 192 -3.16 5.77 -9.40
CA GLY A 192 -3.48 4.92 -8.26
C GLY A 192 -4.25 5.65 -7.17
N MET A 193 -3.89 6.90 -6.87
CA MET A 193 -4.69 7.72 -5.95
C MET A 193 -6.12 7.89 -6.43
N PHE A 194 -6.30 8.26 -7.70
CA PHE A 194 -7.63 8.44 -8.28
C PHE A 194 -8.47 7.16 -8.24
N VAL A 195 -7.87 6.01 -8.60
CA VAL A 195 -8.58 4.73 -8.58
C VAL A 195 -8.98 4.34 -7.16
N ILE A 196 -8.08 4.46 -6.18
CA ILE A 196 -8.39 4.16 -4.77
C ILE A 196 -9.52 5.04 -4.26
N ILE A 197 -9.44 6.34 -4.54
CA ILE A 197 -10.46 7.30 -4.12
C ILE A 197 -11.80 6.95 -4.76
N MET A 198 -11.83 6.77 -6.09
CA MET A 198 -13.08 6.51 -6.81
C MET A 198 -13.71 5.18 -6.39
N VAL A 199 -12.92 4.10 -6.27
CA VAL A 199 -13.42 2.79 -5.86
C VAL A 199 -13.98 2.85 -4.44
N SER A 200 -13.25 3.47 -3.50
CA SER A 200 -13.72 3.61 -2.11
C SER A 200 -14.98 4.43 -2.00
N LEU A 201 -15.04 5.57 -2.70
CA LEU A 201 -16.22 6.44 -2.67
C LEU A 201 -17.45 5.74 -3.27
N VAL A 202 -17.29 5.06 -4.41
CA VAL A 202 -18.40 4.34 -5.05
C VAL A 202 -18.87 3.19 -4.18
N ASP A 203 -17.97 2.38 -3.63
CA ASP A 203 -18.32 1.26 -2.76
C ASP A 203 -19.08 1.74 -1.52
N VAL A 204 -18.49 2.68 -0.76
CA VAL A 204 -19.13 3.16 0.47
C VAL A 204 -20.43 3.91 0.18
N MET A 205 -20.52 4.68 -0.90
CA MET A 205 -21.75 5.36 -1.30
C MET A 205 -22.88 4.37 -1.60
N VAL A 206 -22.60 3.31 -2.36
CA VAL A 206 -23.58 2.30 -2.73
C VAL A 206 -24.02 1.47 -1.52
N GLN A 207 -23.13 1.29 -0.54
CA GLN A 207 -23.41 0.59 0.71
C GLN A 207 -24.01 1.47 1.81
N ASN A 208 -24.05 2.80 1.63
CA ASN A 208 -24.50 3.69 2.67
C ASN A 208 -26.00 3.47 2.93
N PRO A 209 -26.39 3.07 4.15
CA PRO A 209 -27.78 2.75 4.47
C PRO A 209 -28.74 3.94 4.40
N ILE A 210 -28.21 5.17 4.42
CA ILE A 210 -29.00 6.41 4.26
C ILE A 210 -29.33 6.63 2.78
N ILE A 211 -28.39 6.33 1.90
CA ILE A 211 -28.54 6.50 0.44
C ILE A 211 -29.32 5.32 -0.15
N ASN A 212 -29.09 4.12 0.38
CA ASN A 212 -29.70 2.89 -0.08
C ASN A 212 -30.31 2.11 1.11
N PRO A 213 -31.52 2.50 1.56
CA PRO A 213 -32.19 1.89 2.71
C PRO A 213 -32.80 0.51 2.43
N SER A 214 -32.82 0.08 1.17
CA SER A 214 -33.49 -1.16 0.72
C SER A 214 -32.69 -2.41 1.07
N ALA A 215 -33.37 -3.45 1.58
CA ALA A 215 -32.76 -4.74 1.86
C ALA A 215 -32.46 -5.58 0.60
N ASP A 216 -33.05 -5.25 -0.56
CA ASP A 216 -32.86 -6.02 -1.80
C ASP A 216 -31.65 -5.53 -2.60
N LEU A 217 -30.47 -5.85 -2.07
CA LEU A 217 -29.21 -5.30 -2.55
C LEU A 217 -28.59 -6.06 -3.74
N GLY A 218 -29.23 -7.10 -4.30
CA GLY A 218 -28.73 -7.80 -5.49
C GLY A 218 -27.19 -8.01 -5.53
N PRO A 219 -26.46 -7.55 -6.56
CA PRO A 219 -25.01 -7.68 -6.65
C PRO A 219 -24.21 -6.78 -5.68
N VAL A 220 -24.84 -5.79 -5.04
CA VAL A 220 -24.19 -4.89 -4.07
C VAL A 220 -23.69 -5.65 -2.84
N ARG A 221 -24.27 -6.82 -2.53
CA ARG A 221 -23.80 -7.71 -1.45
C ARG A 221 -22.37 -8.24 -1.67
N LEU A 222 -21.91 -8.28 -2.92
CA LEU A 222 -20.56 -8.72 -3.25
C LEU A 222 -19.52 -7.62 -3.05
N LEU A 223 -19.91 -6.36 -2.80
CA LEU A 223 -18.92 -5.32 -2.66
C LEU A 223 -18.13 -5.43 -1.34
N PRO A 224 -16.85 -4.99 -1.34
CA PRO A 224 -15.95 -5.25 -0.22
C PRO A 224 -16.39 -4.64 1.12
N THR A 225 -17.04 -3.47 1.12
CA THR A 225 -17.54 -2.85 2.37
C THR A 225 -18.90 -3.37 2.85
N TYR A 226 -19.58 -4.28 2.14
CA TYR A 226 -20.91 -4.78 2.54
C TYR A 226 -20.92 -5.32 3.97
N GLY A 227 -20.02 -6.27 4.23
CA GLY A 227 -19.99 -7.00 5.49
C GLY A 227 -19.64 -6.11 6.68
N SER A 228 -18.70 -5.19 6.51
CA SER A 228 -18.29 -4.25 7.56
C SER A 228 -19.32 -3.16 7.79
N MET A 229 -19.98 -2.66 6.75
CA MET A 229 -21.07 -1.67 6.88
C MET A 229 -22.26 -2.26 7.66
N GLN A 230 -22.68 -3.48 7.32
CA GLN A 230 -23.77 -4.17 8.03
C GLN A 230 -23.39 -4.51 9.47
N ALA A 231 -22.18 -5.04 9.70
CA ALA A 231 -21.73 -5.37 11.04
C ALA A 231 -21.60 -4.13 11.92
N ALA A 232 -21.08 -3.02 11.40
CA ALA A 232 -20.93 -1.76 12.15
C ALA A 232 -22.30 -1.12 12.43
N ALA A 233 -23.23 -1.14 11.48
CA ALA A 233 -24.58 -0.62 11.68
C ALA A 233 -25.31 -1.41 12.78
N VAL A 234 -25.28 -2.74 12.73
CA VAL A 234 -25.93 -3.59 13.76
C VAL A 234 -25.27 -3.40 15.13
N ALA A 235 -23.94 -3.32 15.18
CA ALA A 235 -23.17 -3.07 16.39
C ALA A 235 -23.47 -1.72 17.05
N GLY A 236 -23.85 -0.71 16.27
CA GLY A 236 -24.21 0.60 16.77
C GLY A 236 -25.48 0.58 17.60
N PHE A 237 -26.51 -0.14 17.15
CA PHE A 237 -27.88 -0.02 17.67
C PHE A 237 -28.36 -1.23 18.48
N THR A 238 -27.70 -2.38 18.37
CA THR A 238 -28.20 -3.64 18.95
C THR A 238 -27.13 -4.42 19.70
N ASP A 239 -27.58 -5.35 20.55
CA ASP A 239 -26.71 -6.32 21.23
C ASP A 239 -26.48 -7.61 20.40
N GLU A 240 -26.97 -7.67 19.17
CA GLU A 240 -26.82 -8.84 18.31
C GLU A 240 -25.44 -8.86 17.64
N GLY A 241 -24.64 -9.89 17.93
CA GLY A 241 -23.28 -10.02 17.42
C GLY A 241 -23.24 -10.35 15.92
N ALA A 242 -23.03 -9.34 15.07
CA ALA A 242 -22.91 -9.49 13.62
C ALA A 242 -21.48 -9.86 13.13
N VAL A 243 -20.72 -10.60 13.94
CA VAL A 243 -19.30 -10.92 13.66
C VAL A 243 -19.11 -11.64 12.32
N GLY A 244 -20.06 -12.51 11.95
CA GLY A 244 -20.02 -13.26 10.69
C GLY A 244 -19.95 -12.38 9.44
N HIS A 245 -20.60 -11.21 9.47
CA HIS A 245 -20.57 -10.26 8.35
C HIS A 245 -19.25 -9.50 8.30
N ALA A 246 -18.66 -9.15 9.45
CA ALA A 246 -17.35 -8.52 9.50
C ALA A 246 -16.22 -9.45 9.00
N LEU A 247 -16.34 -10.77 9.20
CA LEU A 247 -15.39 -11.75 8.67
C LEU A 247 -15.32 -11.77 7.13
N LEU A 248 -16.34 -11.28 6.44
CA LEU A 248 -16.33 -11.17 4.97
C LEU A 248 -15.20 -10.24 4.48
N GLY A 249 -14.81 -9.24 5.27
CA GLY A 249 -13.66 -8.39 4.97
C GLY A 249 -12.33 -9.17 5.00
N LEU A 250 -12.20 -10.21 5.84
CA LEU A 250 -11.01 -11.07 5.83
C LEU A 250 -10.95 -11.93 4.56
N VAL A 251 -12.10 -12.36 4.03
CA VAL A 251 -12.18 -13.08 2.75
C VAL A 251 -11.67 -12.18 1.62
N TRP A 252 -12.08 -10.91 1.61
CA TRP A 252 -11.59 -9.92 0.66
C TRP A 252 -10.09 -9.62 0.81
N LEU A 253 -9.59 -9.52 2.05
CA LEU A 253 -8.15 -9.39 2.31
C LEU A 253 -7.38 -10.58 1.70
N LEU A 254 -7.86 -11.81 1.89
CA LEU A 254 -7.24 -13.00 1.32
C LEU A 254 -7.27 -12.94 -0.21
N ALA A 255 -8.40 -12.53 -0.81
CA ALA A 255 -8.52 -12.36 -2.25
C ALA A 255 -7.51 -11.34 -2.80
N PHE A 256 -7.41 -10.14 -2.20
CA PHE A 256 -6.44 -9.12 -2.63
C PHE A 256 -5.00 -9.54 -2.36
N SER A 257 -4.73 -10.24 -1.26
CA SER A 257 -3.40 -10.77 -0.97
C SER A 257 -2.98 -11.81 -2.01
N LEU A 258 -3.90 -12.67 -2.44
CA LEU A 258 -3.66 -13.66 -3.48
C LEU A 258 -3.40 -12.99 -4.83
N VAL A 259 -4.21 -11.99 -5.20
CA VAL A 259 -4.01 -11.19 -6.42
C VAL A 259 -2.69 -10.43 -6.39
N GLY A 260 -2.31 -9.85 -5.25
CA GLY A 260 -1.02 -9.18 -5.09
C GLY A 260 0.15 -10.15 -5.24
N ALA A 261 0.05 -11.34 -4.63
CA ALA A 261 1.06 -12.39 -4.74
C ALA A 261 1.21 -12.91 -6.19
N THR A 262 0.10 -13.12 -6.90
CA THR A 262 0.14 -13.58 -8.30
C THR A 262 0.69 -12.52 -9.23
N ALA A 263 0.27 -11.26 -9.11
CA ALA A 263 0.79 -10.14 -9.89
C ALA A 263 2.30 -9.97 -9.70
N PHE A 264 2.76 -10.08 -8.44
CA PHE A 264 4.18 -10.02 -8.12
C PHE A 264 4.97 -11.21 -8.70
N HIS A 265 4.40 -12.41 -8.63
CA HIS A 265 5.00 -13.61 -9.20
C HIS A 265 5.10 -13.55 -10.73
N TRP A 266 4.10 -13.01 -11.42
CA TRP A 266 4.13 -12.87 -12.88
C TRP A 266 5.19 -11.86 -13.35
N ARG A 267 5.20 -10.66 -12.77
CA ARG A 267 6.15 -9.60 -13.13
C ARG A 267 7.62 -10.02 -12.95
N THR A 268 7.88 -10.92 -12.01
CA THR A 268 9.23 -11.45 -11.75
C THR A 268 9.62 -12.63 -12.63
N LYS A 269 8.66 -13.42 -13.14
CA LYS A 269 8.92 -14.45 -14.15
C LYS A 269 9.37 -13.83 -15.48
N ASP A 270 8.73 -12.74 -15.90
CA ASP A 270 9.04 -12.09 -17.18
C ASP A 270 10.47 -11.52 -17.20
N HIS A 271 10.96 -10.98 -16.09
CA HIS A 271 12.34 -10.49 -15.97
C HIS A 271 13.37 -11.63 -16.01
N ALA A 272 13.08 -12.78 -15.39
CA ALA A 272 13.96 -13.95 -15.48
C ALA A 272 14.01 -14.47 -16.93
N ALA A 273 12.86 -14.55 -17.61
CA ALA A 273 12.77 -14.98 -19.00
C ALA A 273 13.55 -14.07 -19.96
N HIS A 274 13.47 -12.74 -19.80
CA HIS A 274 14.26 -11.80 -20.60
C HIS A 274 15.78 -11.92 -20.37
N THR A 275 16.21 -12.34 -19.17
CA THR A 275 17.63 -12.54 -18.88
C THR A 275 18.16 -13.81 -19.53
N THR A 276 17.35 -14.87 -19.63
CA THR A 276 17.69 -16.11 -20.36
C THR A 276 17.56 -16.02 -21.87
N ALA A 277 16.76 -15.08 -22.40
CA ALA A 277 16.51 -14.94 -23.85
C ALA A 277 17.55 -14.08 -24.58
N SER A 278 18.41 -13.35 -23.87
CA SER A 278 19.65 -12.86 -24.48
C SER A 278 20.60 -14.04 -24.61
N ALA A 279 20.49 -14.75 -25.73
CA ALA A 279 21.56 -15.62 -26.20
C ALA A 279 22.89 -14.84 -26.06
N PRO A 280 23.98 -15.47 -25.61
CA PRO A 280 25.26 -14.79 -25.52
C PRO A 280 25.61 -14.30 -26.94
N GLN A 281 25.41 -13.01 -27.20
CA GLN A 281 26.00 -12.38 -28.36
C GLN A 281 27.49 -12.46 -28.09
N THR A 282 28.15 -13.40 -28.77
CA THR A 282 29.60 -13.51 -28.78
C THR A 282 30.12 -12.18 -29.31
N ALA A 283 30.49 -11.28 -28.40
CA ALA A 283 31.07 -10.00 -28.75
C ALA A 283 32.39 -10.28 -29.46
N THR A 284 32.38 -10.19 -30.79
CA THR A 284 33.60 -10.33 -31.57
C THR A 284 34.28 -8.98 -31.54
N VAL A 285 35.48 -8.96 -30.94
CA VAL A 285 36.38 -7.80 -30.93
C VAL A 285 37.44 -8.05 -31.99
N VAL A 286 37.43 -7.26 -33.05
CA VAL A 286 38.44 -7.34 -34.10
C VAL A 286 39.49 -6.28 -33.82
N VAL A 287 40.72 -6.71 -33.59
CA VAL A 287 41.87 -5.83 -33.41
C VAL A 287 42.69 -5.91 -34.69
N THR A 288 42.77 -4.81 -35.44
CA THR A 288 43.59 -4.70 -36.64
C THR A 288 44.74 -3.73 -36.41
N THR A 289 45.95 -4.12 -36.82
CA THR A 289 47.12 -3.24 -36.87
C THR A 289 47.21 -2.62 -38.26
N ARG A 290 47.15 -1.30 -38.36
CA ARG A 290 47.41 -0.60 -39.63
C ARG A 290 48.90 -0.58 -39.96
N ALA A 291 49.20 -0.32 -41.23
CA ALA A 291 50.56 -0.17 -41.75
C ALA A 291 51.36 1.00 -41.11
N ASP A 292 50.69 1.93 -40.44
CA ASP A 292 51.27 3.04 -39.67
C ASP A 292 51.60 2.68 -38.20
N GLY A 293 51.36 1.42 -37.80
CA GLY A 293 51.58 0.93 -36.43
C GLY A 293 50.44 1.23 -35.45
N THR A 294 49.34 1.85 -35.90
CA THR A 294 48.18 2.12 -35.05
C THR A 294 47.24 0.91 -34.93
N LEU A 295 46.65 0.74 -33.74
CA LEU A 295 45.67 -0.32 -33.47
C LEU A 295 44.25 0.22 -33.65
N VAL A 296 43.45 -0.43 -34.50
CA VAL A 296 42.02 -0.17 -34.66
C VAL A 296 41.26 -1.32 -34.01
N ILE A 297 40.39 -0.99 -33.05
CA ILE A 297 39.59 -1.95 -32.30
C ILE A 297 38.12 -1.72 -32.65
N GLU A 298 37.49 -2.71 -33.26
CA GLU A 298 36.08 -2.69 -33.60
C GLU A 298 35.30 -3.71 -32.76
N SER A 299 34.17 -3.28 -32.20
CA SER A 299 33.27 -4.10 -31.38
C SER A 299 31.93 -4.23 -32.04
N THR A 300 31.41 -5.45 -32.07
CA THR A 300 30.06 -5.74 -32.54
C THR A 300 28.99 -5.56 -31.46
N ALA A 301 29.37 -5.36 -30.19
CA ALA A 301 28.46 -5.41 -29.04
C ALA A 301 28.45 -4.16 -28.14
N GLY A 302 29.15 -3.08 -28.53
CA GLY A 302 29.14 -1.80 -27.79
C GLY A 302 30.53 -1.25 -27.44
N PRO A 303 30.60 -0.18 -26.63
CA PRO A 303 31.83 0.54 -26.34
C PRO A 303 32.84 -0.34 -25.58
N ILE A 304 34.10 -0.36 -26.04
CA ILE A 304 35.20 -1.10 -25.41
C ILE A 304 35.99 -0.17 -24.49
N MET A 305 36.23 -0.62 -23.26
CA MET A 305 37.19 -0.01 -22.34
C MET A 305 38.57 -0.64 -22.57
N VAL A 306 39.52 0.15 -23.08
CA VAL A 306 40.91 -0.26 -23.24
C VAL A 306 41.66 0.13 -21.98
N CYS A 307 42.05 -0.85 -21.16
CA CYS A 307 42.91 -0.64 -20.01
C CYS A 307 44.36 -0.81 -20.46
N SER A 308 45.17 0.26 -20.36
CA SER A 308 46.57 0.27 -20.78
C SER A 308 47.56 -0.18 -19.69
N GLU A 309 47.07 -0.64 -18.53
CA GLU A 309 47.92 -1.06 -17.41
C GLU A 309 47.71 -2.55 -17.06
N PRO A 310 48.79 -3.28 -16.73
CA PRO A 310 48.74 -4.70 -16.40
C PRO A 310 47.92 -4.95 -15.11
N PRO A 311 47.36 -6.16 -14.94
CA PRO A 311 46.42 -6.46 -13.86
C PRO A 311 47.14 -6.43 -12.50
N GLY A 312 46.97 -5.34 -11.75
CA GLY A 312 47.59 -5.19 -10.43
C GLY A 312 47.36 -3.86 -9.69
N CYS A 313 46.82 -2.82 -10.32
CA CYS A 313 46.56 -1.53 -9.63
C CYS A 313 45.11 -1.42 -9.13
N THR A 314 44.94 -1.45 -7.81
CA THR A 314 43.71 -1.06 -7.10
C THR A 314 43.46 0.44 -7.25
N CYS A 315 42.46 0.84 -8.04
CA CYS A 315 42.01 2.22 -8.11
C CYS A 315 40.70 2.41 -7.34
N GLU A 316 40.84 2.79 -6.07
CA GLU A 316 39.91 3.74 -5.47
C GLU A 316 40.13 5.10 -6.13
N LYS A 317 39.15 5.58 -6.92
CA LYS A 317 38.61 6.95 -6.87
C LYS A 317 37.70 7.33 -8.06
N THR A 318 36.58 7.93 -7.67
CA THR A 318 35.81 8.99 -8.35
C THR A 318 35.29 8.73 -9.77
N VAL A 319 34.02 8.35 -9.81
CA VAL A 319 33.11 8.56 -10.96
C VAL A 319 33.12 10.05 -11.36
N PRO A 320 33.48 10.41 -12.61
CA PRO A 320 33.23 11.74 -13.12
C PRO A 320 31.72 11.91 -13.32
N ARG A 321 31.16 12.93 -12.69
CA ARG A 321 29.77 13.34 -12.82
C ARG A 321 29.43 13.57 -14.30
N GLN A 322 28.56 12.74 -14.86
CA GLN A 322 28.11 12.84 -16.25
C GLN A 322 27.38 14.17 -16.46
N ARG A 323 27.98 15.10 -17.23
CA ARG A 323 27.29 16.32 -17.69
C ARG A 323 26.27 15.89 -18.74
N VAL A 324 24.99 15.96 -18.39
CA VAL A 324 23.88 15.79 -19.32
C VAL A 324 23.99 16.87 -20.40
N ARG A 325 24.33 16.48 -21.62
CA ARG A 325 24.34 17.36 -22.79
C ARG A 325 22.88 17.51 -23.24
N ARG A 326 22.30 18.71 -23.11
CA ARG A 326 20.99 19.06 -23.70
C ARG A 326 21.03 18.79 -25.21
N PRO A 327 20.02 18.13 -25.81
CA PRO A 327 19.93 18.03 -27.25
C PRO A 327 19.73 19.43 -27.86
N ALA A 328 20.53 19.75 -28.88
CA ALA A 328 20.40 20.97 -29.65
C ALA A 328 19.07 20.97 -30.41
N ALA A 329 18.35 22.08 -30.36
CA ALA A 329 17.11 22.28 -31.09
C ALA A 329 17.40 22.28 -32.60
N THR A 330 16.92 21.26 -33.30
CA THR A 330 16.87 21.23 -34.76
C THR A 330 15.85 22.26 -35.24
N LYS A 331 16.31 23.38 -35.81
CA LYS A 331 15.46 24.33 -36.53
C LYS A 331 14.98 23.66 -37.82
N LEU A 332 13.69 23.41 -37.91
CA LEU A 332 12.99 23.13 -39.17
C LEU A 332 12.85 24.46 -39.94
N THR A 333 13.65 24.63 -40.99
CA THR A 333 13.39 25.63 -42.03
C THR A 333 12.43 25.02 -43.05
N VAL A 334 11.21 25.55 -43.10
CA VAL A 334 10.23 25.29 -44.15
C VAL A 334 10.72 26.00 -45.42
N PHE A 335 10.94 25.25 -46.50
CA PHE A 335 11.10 25.80 -47.84
C PHE A 335 9.72 25.87 -48.48
N GLU A 336 9.28 27.09 -48.79
CA GLU A 336 8.15 27.35 -49.66
C GLU A 336 8.72 27.63 -51.06
N ALA A 337 8.24 26.88 -52.05
CA ALA A 337 8.63 26.99 -53.46
C ALA A 337 7.35 27.33 -54.26
N PRO A 338 7.52 28.01 -55.41
CA PRO A 338 6.68 29.11 -55.88
C PRO A 338 5.26 28.75 -56.33
#